data_AF-A0A3D4VTN5-F1
#
_entry.id   AF-A0A3D4VTN5-F1
#
_cell.length_a   1.000
_cell.length_b   1.000
_cell.length_c   1.000
_cell.angle_alpha   90.00
_cell.angle_beta   90.00
_cell.angle_gamma   90.00
#
_symmetry.space_group_name_H-M   'P 1'
#
loop_
_entity.id
_entity.type
_entity.pdbx_description
1 polymer ?
#
loop_
_entity_poly.entity_id
_entity_poly.type
_entity_poly.pdbx_seq_one_letter_code
_entity_poly.pdbx_strand_id
1 'polypeptide(L)'
;LFDNRVLTAISLFTSTVVSLAYKFLFPEKQYLYGAAAVLVIMVLDLATKLFSLSRQGGGVKNSLLTHKISSSAFARGTTDKLLVFGIMLIICGCAYRLTIIDTVAIWFAQLVYTLMFLRDLLSILENLRDAGVKGLNIFEKAVKKKMGEYVDEGELK
;
A
#
# COMPACT_ATOMS: atom_id res chain seq x y z
N LEU A 1 -19.21 35.39 -9.77
CA LEU A 1 -18.28 36.00 -8.79
C LEU A 1 -18.30 35.30 -7.43
N PHE A 2 -19.48 34.93 -6.89
CA PHE A 2 -19.60 34.22 -5.60
C PHE A 2 -19.07 32.77 -5.65
N ASP A 3 -19.37 32.00 -6.71
CA ASP A 3 -18.88 30.62 -6.87
C ASP A 3 -17.35 30.53 -6.92
N ASN A 4 -16.69 31.45 -7.64
CA ASN A 4 -15.23 31.47 -7.69
C ASN A 4 -14.61 31.75 -6.32
N ARG A 5 -15.24 32.57 -5.46
CA ARG A 5 -14.72 32.85 -4.11
C ARG A 5 -14.88 31.64 -3.20
N VAL A 6 -16.00 30.92 -3.29
CA VAL A 6 -16.23 29.68 -2.53
C VAL A 6 -15.26 28.59 -2.98
N LEU A 7 -15.10 28.37 -4.29
CA LEU A 7 -14.13 27.42 -4.83
C LEU A 7 -12.69 27.78 -4.43
N THR A 8 -12.33 29.07 -4.47
CA THR A 8 -11.01 29.53 -4.02
C THR A 8 -10.81 29.29 -2.53
N ALA A 9 -11.79 29.62 -1.68
CA ALA A 9 -11.71 29.40 -0.24
C ALA A 9 -11.59 27.90 0.11
N ILE A 10 -12.35 27.03 -0.57
CA ILE A 10 -12.24 25.57 -0.42
C ILE A 10 -10.85 25.10 -0.84
N SER A 11 -10.34 25.54 -1.99
CA SER A 11 -9.00 25.16 -2.48
C SER A 11 -7.86 25.62 -1.55
N LEU A 12 -8.00 26.81 -0.93
CA LEU A 12 -7.05 27.33 0.05
C LEU A 12 -7.08 26.53 1.35
N PHE A 13 -8.29 26.19 1.83
CA PHE A 13 -8.44 25.36 3.01
C PHE A 13 -7.87 23.95 2.80
N THR A 14 -8.23 23.30 1.68
CA THR A 14 -7.74 21.94 1.38
C THR A 14 -6.23 21.91 1.17
N SER A 15 -5.66 22.87 0.44
CA SER A 15 -4.20 22.94 0.25
C SER A 15 -3.44 23.18 1.56
N THR A 16 -3.98 24.00 2.46
CA THR A 16 -3.38 24.24 3.78
C THR A 16 -3.37 22.97 4.63
N VAL A 17 -4.51 22.27 4.71
CA VAL A 17 -4.63 21.01 5.46
C VAL A 17 -3.70 19.94 4.87
N VAL A 18 -3.67 19.80 3.54
CA VAL A 18 -2.79 18.86 2.85
C VAL A 18 -1.31 19.19 3.08
N SER A 19 -0.93 20.47 3.04
CA SER A 19 0.45 20.90 3.30
C SER A 19 0.88 20.58 4.73
N LEU A 20 0.00 20.81 5.71
CA LEU A 20 0.27 20.48 7.12
C LEU A 20 0.40 18.97 7.32
N ALA A 21 -0.51 18.19 6.75
CA ALA A 21 -0.45 16.73 6.78
C ALA A 21 0.81 16.19 6.09
N TYR A 22 1.19 16.76 4.94
CA TYR A 22 2.40 16.38 4.22
C TYR A 22 3.64 16.62 5.08
N LYS A 23 3.77 17.81 5.69
CA LYS A 23 4.90 18.14 6.57
C LYS A 23 4.94 17.28 7.83
N PHE A 24 3.78 16.79 8.29
CA PHE A 24 3.70 15.91 9.46
C PHE A 24 4.10 14.47 9.13
N LEU A 25 3.55 13.92 8.04
CA LEU A 25 3.74 12.51 7.64
C LEU A 25 5.08 12.27 6.92
N PHE A 26 5.62 13.29 6.25
CA PHE A 26 6.84 13.21 5.46
C PHE A 26 7.86 14.26 5.94
N PRO A 27 8.42 14.07 7.15
CA PRO A 27 9.44 14.98 7.67
C PRO A 27 10.71 14.97 6.81
N GLU A 28 11.00 13.84 6.17
CA GLU A 28 12.22 13.60 5.39
C GLU A 28 11.92 12.96 4.03
N LYS A 29 12.86 13.12 3.08
CA LYS A 29 12.70 12.59 1.71
C LYS A 29 12.62 11.06 1.68
N GLN A 30 13.30 10.36 2.58
CA GLN A 30 13.23 8.90 2.66
C GLN A 30 11.80 8.41 2.95
N TYR A 31 11.02 9.19 3.73
CA TYR A 31 9.65 8.85 4.06
C TYR A 31 8.75 8.95 2.84
N LEU A 32 8.93 10.01 2.06
CA LEU A 32 8.19 10.23 0.83
C LEU A 32 8.44 9.10 -0.18
N TYR A 33 9.71 8.74 -0.41
CA TYR A 33 10.06 7.68 -1.36
C TYR A 33 9.58 6.31 -0.90
N GLY A 34 9.72 5.99 0.39
CA GLY A 34 9.22 4.74 0.95
C GLY A 34 7.70 4.63 0.85
N ALA A 35 6.98 5.68 1.23
CA ALA A 35 5.52 5.73 1.12
C ALA A 35 5.05 5.66 -0.34
N ALA A 36 5.71 6.35 -1.27
CA ALA A 36 5.40 6.27 -2.69
C ALA A 36 5.62 4.85 -3.25
N ALA A 37 6.71 4.18 -2.85
CA ALA A 37 6.97 2.80 -3.25
C ALA A 37 5.87 1.84 -2.73
N VAL A 38 5.45 1.99 -1.47
CA VAL A 38 4.37 1.20 -0.88
C VAL A 38 3.02 1.50 -1.56
N LEU A 39 2.76 2.76 -1.92
CA LEU A 39 1.55 3.13 -2.65
C LEU A 39 1.52 2.49 -4.05
N VAL A 40 2.63 2.55 -4.78
CA VAL A 40 2.75 1.96 -6.12
C VAL A 40 2.56 0.45 -6.08
N ILE A 41 3.21 -0.25 -5.15
CA ILE A 41 3.06 -1.71 -5.05
C ILE A 41 1.64 -2.09 -4.61
N MET A 42 0.99 -1.28 -3.76
CA MET A 42 -0.41 -1.49 -3.40
C MET A 42 -1.34 -1.36 -4.60
N VAL A 43 -1.15 -0.33 -5.45
CA VAL A 43 -1.93 -0.19 -6.69
C VAL A 43 -1.70 -1.39 -7.62
N LEU A 44 -0.46 -1.87 -7.73
CA LEU A 44 -0.14 -3.04 -8.53
C LEU A 44 -0.77 -4.32 -7.96
N ASP A 45 -0.81 -4.46 -6.64
CA ASP A 45 -1.50 -5.57 -5.98
C ASP A 45 -3.00 -5.59 -6.30
N LEU A 46 -3.67 -4.42 -6.22
CA LEU A 46 -5.06 -4.31 -6.62
C LEU A 46 -5.27 -4.67 -8.10
N ALA A 47 -4.40 -4.19 -8.99
CA ALA A 47 -4.46 -4.48 -10.42
C ALA A 47 -4.27 -5.99 -10.71
N THR A 48 -3.31 -6.64 -10.03
CA THR A 48 -3.03 -8.07 -10.21
C THR A 48 -4.14 -8.95 -9.64
N LYS A 49 -4.79 -8.52 -8.54
CA LYS A 49 -6.00 -9.16 -8.01
C LYS A 49 -7.19 -9.05 -8.96
N LEU A 50 -7.40 -7.90 -9.59
CA LEU A 50 -8.42 -7.73 -10.63
C LEU A 50 -8.13 -8.62 -11.86
N PHE A 51 -6.85 -8.73 -12.23
CA PHE A 51 -6.41 -9.60 -13.33
C PHE A 51 -6.66 -11.08 -13.02
N SER A 52 -6.32 -11.56 -11.82
CA SER A 52 -6.52 -12.97 -11.43
C SER A 52 -7.99 -13.36 -11.40
N LEU A 53 -8.84 -12.51 -10.81
CA LEU A 53 -10.30 -12.68 -10.81
C LEU A 53 -10.88 -12.74 -12.23
N SER A 54 -10.41 -11.87 -13.12
CA SER A 54 -10.87 -11.82 -14.51
C SER A 54 -10.50 -13.09 -15.29
N ARG A 55 -9.35 -13.71 -14.98
CA ARG A 55 -8.94 -14.98 -15.59
C ARG A 55 -9.68 -16.19 -15.02
N GLN A 56 -9.91 -16.23 -13.72
CA GLN A 56 -10.63 -17.34 -13.08
C GLN A 56 -12.12 -17.36 -13.43
N GLY A 57 -12.72 -16.19 -13.67
CA GLY A 57 -14.14 -16.04 -14.02
C GLY A 57 -14.53 -16.30 -15.49
N GLY A 58 -13.63 -16.84 -16.32
CA GLY A 58 -13.92 -17.13 -17.74
C GLY A 58 -13.93 -15.91 -18.66
N GLY A 59 -13.31 -14.79 -18.27
CA GLY A 59 -13.12 -13.59 -19.07
C GLY A 59 -13.63 -12.29 -18.43
N VAL A 60 -13.03 -11.15 -18.82
CA VAL A 60 -13.31 -9.79 -18.30
C VAL A 60 -14.79 -9.39 -18.44
N LYS A 61 -15.46 -9.88 -19.50
CA LYS A 61 -16.86 -9.58 -19.78
C LYS A 61 -17.82 -10.31 -18.81
N ASN A 62 -17.52 -11.55 -18.44
CA ASN A 62 -18.37 -12.33 -17.52
C ASN A 62 -18.12 -11.99 -16.05
N SER A 63 -16.91 -11.58 -15.65
CA SER A 63 -16.62 -11.14 -14.27
C SER A 63 -17.30 -9.81 -13.91
N LEU A 64 -17.43 -8.89 -14.87
CA LEU A 64 -18.21 -7.65 -14.72
C LEU A 64 -19.73 -7.89 -14.78
N LEU A 65 -20.20 -8.83 -15.61
CA LEU A 65 -21.63 -9.16 -15.74
C LEU A 65 -22.19 -10.03 -14.60
N THR A 66 -21.36 -10.84 -13.93
CA THR A 66 -21.85 -11.79 -12.91
C THR A 66 -22.01 -11.21 -11.51
N HIS A 67 -21.62 -9.96 -11.24
CA HIS A 67 -21.66 -9.36 -9.88
C HIS A 67 -20.99 -10.24 -8.79
N LYS A 68 -20.18 -11.23 -9.21
CA LYS A 68 -19.46 -12.18 -8.36
C LYS A 68 -18.05 -11.69 -8.03
N ILE A 69 -17.61 -10.60 -8.65
CA ILE A 69 -16.64 -9.73 -8.00
C ILE A 69 -17.39 -9.18 -6.79
N SER A 70 -17.17 -9.83 -5.65
CA SER A 70 -17.57 -9.36 -4.35
C SER A 70 -17.00 -7.97 -4.16
N SER A 71 -17.76 -6.97 -4.63
CA SER A 71 -17.47 -5.55 -4.45
C SER A 71 -17.16 -5.29 -2.99
N SER A 72 -17.85 -5.98 -2.07
CA SER A 72 -17.60 -5.91 -0.63
C SER A 72 -16.28 -6.56 -0.19
N ALA A 73 -15.89 -7.75 -0.66
CA ALA A 73 -14.63 -8.38 -0.20
C ALA A 73 -13.39 -7.75 -0.84
N PHE A 74 -13.46 -7.33 -2.10
CA PHE A 74 -12.39 -6.58 -2.75
C PHE A 74 -12.25 -5.18 -2.13
N ALA A 75 -13.37 -4.47 -1.92
CA ALA A 75 -13.34 -3.17 -1.22
C ALA A 75 -12.82 -3.32 0.20
N ARG A 76 -13.29 -4.32 0.97
CA ARG A 76 -12.84 -4.55 2.35
C ARG A 76 -11.34 -4.82 2.41
N GLY A 77 -10.82 -5.72 1.58
CA GLY A 77 -9.38 -5.98 1.54
C GLY A 77 -8.56 -4.76 1.10
N THR A 78 -9.10 -3.92 0.21
CA THR A 78 -8.45 -2.67 -0.21
C THR A 78 -8.46 -1.64 0.92
N THR A 79 -9.59 -1.48 1.61
CA THR A 79 -9.75 -0.57 2.74
C THR A 79 -8.85 -0.97 3.89
N ASP A 80 -8.75 -2.27 4.21
CA ASP A 80 -7.86 -2.76 5.27
C ASP A 80 -6.40 -2.47 4.94
N LYS A 81 -5.96 -2.67 3.67
CA LYS A 81 -4.60 -2.32 3.23
C LYS A 81 -4.33 -0.82 3.32
N LEU A 82 -5.27 0.02 2.87
CA LEU A 82 -5.16 1.47 2.91
C LEU A 82 -5.11 1.98 4.36
N LEU A 83 -5.91 1.38 5.25
CA LEU A 83 -5.95 1.71 6.67
C LEU A 83 -4.63 1.33 7.36
N VAL A 84 -4.11 0.13 7.10
CA VAL A 84 -2.79 -0.27 7.63
C VAL A 84 -1.70 0.67 7.13
N PHE A 85 -1.71 1.03 5.84
CA PHE A 85 -0.75 2.00 5.30
C PHE A 85 -0.88 3.38 5.95
N GLY A 86 -2.09 3.92 6.07
CA GLY A 86 -2.32 5.21 6.72
C GLY A 86 -1.87 5.22 8.19
N ILE A 87 -2.18 4.16 8.94
CA ILE A 87 -1.75 4.02 10.34
C ILE A 87 -0.22 3.95 10.42
N MET A 88 0.42 3.16 9.58
CA MET A 88 1.89 3.04 9.57
C MET A 88 2.58 4.36 9.19
N LEU A 89 2.02 5.14 8.25
CA LEU A 89 2.53 6.49 7.93
C LEU A 89 2.48 7.42 9.15
N ILE A 90 1.36 7.42 9.88
CA ILE A 90 1.21 8.24 11.09
C ILE A 90 2.21 7.80 12.16
N ILE A 91 2.36 6.49 12.38
CA ILE A 91 3.31 5.95 13.36
C ILE A 91 4.74 6.36 13.00
N CYS A 92 5.14 6.25 11.73
CA CYS A 92 6.47 6.65 11.28
C CYS A 92 6.69 8.16 11.49
N GLY A 93 5.72 9.00 11.11
CA GLY A 93 5.80 10.46 11.33
C GLY A 93 5.89 10.84 12.81
N CYS A 94 5.15 10.15 13.67
CA CYS A 94 5.25 10.31 15.13
C CYS A 94 6.61 9.85 15.66
N ALA A 95 7.11 8.69 15.20
CA ALA A 95 8.41 8.16 15.62
C ALA A 95 9.53 9.17 15.34
N TYR A 96 9.54 9.81 14.16
CA TYR A 96 10.49 10.87 13.84
C TYR A 96 10.50 12.01 14.87
N ARG A 97 9.34 12.42 15.37
CA ARG A 97 9.26 13.52 16.35
C ARG A 97 9.58 13.12 17.79
N LEU A 98 9.47 11.83 18.11
CA LEU A 98 9.78 11.31 19.44
C LEU A 98 11.26 10.95 19.61
N THR A 99 11.94 10.65 18.51
CA THR A 99 13.33 10.17 18.57
C THR A 99 14.30 11.34 18.63
N ILE A 100 15.26 11.30 19.55
CA ILE A 100 16.31 12.33 19.67
C ILE A 100 17.31 12.25 18.50
N ILE A 101 17.41 11.07 17.86
CA ILE A 101 18.33 10.79 16.76
C ILE A 101 17.52 10.50 15.50
N ASP A 102 17.51 11.45 14.57
CA ASP A 102 16.76 11.37 13.30
C ASP A 102 17.08 10.11 12.50
N THR A 103 18.35 9.68 12.50
CA THR A 103 18.80 8.47 11.78
C THR A 103 18.07 7.22 12.23
N VAL A 104 17.77 7.09 13.52
CA VAL A 104 17.06 5.91 14.06
C VAL A 104 15.62 5.90 13.56
N ALA A 105 14.95 7.06 13.54
CA ALA A 105 13.61 7.18 13.01
C ALA A 105 13.55 6.92 11.50
N ILE A 106 14.53 7.42 10.72
CA ILE A 106 14.63 7.15 9.28
C ILE A 106 14.78 5.65 9.03
N TRP A 107 15.69 4.99 9.75
CA TRP A 107 15.90 3.55 9.63
C TRP A 107 14.64 2.75 9.99
N PHE A 108 13.95 3.13 11.07
CA PHE A 108 12.69 2.51 11.46
C PHE A 108 11.62 2.63 10.37
N ALA A 109 11.42 3.83 9.82
CA ALA A 109 10.45 4.03 8.73
C ALA A 109 10.81 3.21 7.48
N GLN A 110 12.09 3.15 7.13
CA GLN A 110 12.57 2.31 6.01
C GLN A 110 12.26 0.82 6.25
N LEU A 111 12.45 0.33 7.47
CA LEU A 111 12.12 -1.05 7.83
C LEU A 111 10.61 -1.31 7.70
N VAL A 112 9.77 -0.42 8.26
CA VAL A 112 8.30 -0.52 8.14
C VAL A 112 7.85 -0.54 6.68
N TYR A 113 8.32 0.40 5.86
CA TYR A 113 7.96 0.44 4.44
C TYR A 113 8.46 -0.77 3.66
N THR A 114 9.64 -1.29 3.99
CA THR A 114 10.17 -2.51 3.39
C THR A 114 9.28 -3.71 3.70
N LEU A 115 8.86 -3.88 4.96
CA LEU A 115 7.95 -4.96 5.36
C LEU A 115 6.61 -4.88 4.64
N MET A 116 6.03 -3.67 4.56
CA MET A 116 4.80 -3.44 3.83
C MET A 116 4.94 -3.78 2.34
N PHE A 117 6.06 -3.34 1.73
CA PHE A 117 6.36 -3.62 0.33
C PHE A 117 6.50 -5.11 0.06
N LEU A 118 7.26 -5.84 0.89
CA LEU A 118 7.45 -7.28 0.74
C LEU A 118 6.14 -8.05 0.89
N ARG A 119 5.30 -7.66 1.85
CA ARG A 119 3.95 -8.24 2.05
C ARG A 119 3.07 -8.08 0.81
N ASP A 120 3.00 -6.86 0.25
CA ASP A 120 2.18 -6.61 -0.95
C ASP A 120 2.79 -7.25 -2.20
N LEU A 121 4.11 -7.40 -2.27
CA LEU A 121 4.78 -8.18 -3.32
C LEU A 121 4.42 -9.68 -3.25
N LEU A 122 4.35 -10.28 -2.07
CA LEU A 122 3.88 -11.67 -1.92
C LEU A 122 2.43 -11.82 -2.40
N SER A 123 1.56 -10.89 -2.00
CA SER A 123 0.16 -10.84 -2.45
C SER A 123 0.05 -10.76 -3.99
N ILE A 124 0.90 -9.96 -4.65
CA ILE A 124 0.99 -9.91 -6.13
C ILE A 124 1.39 -11.26 -6.72
N LEU A 125 2.44 -11.89 -6.18
CA LEU A 125 2.93 -13.17 -6.69
C LEU A 125 1.87 -14.28 -6.58
N GLU A 126 1.14 -14.29 -5.46
CA GLU A 126 -0.01 -15.18 -5.24
C GLU A 126 -1.12 -14.92 -6.26
N ASN A 127 -1.53 -13.66 -6.45
CA ASN A 127 -2.55 -13.29 -7.44
C ASN A 127 -2.14 -13.73 -8.87
N LEU A 128 -0.88 -13.53 -9.26
CA LEU A 128 -0.38 -13.93 -10.59
C LEU A 128 -0.33 -15.45 -10.76
N ARG A 129 0.08 -16.19 -9.73
CA ARG A 129 0.06 -17.65 -9.73
C ARG A 129 -1.37 -18.17 -9.89
N ASP A 130 -2.30 -17.58 -9.17
CA ASP A 130 -3.72 -17.92 -9.24
C ASP A 130 -4.36 -17.54 -10.60
N ALA A 131 -3.73 -16.64 -11.36
CA ALA A 131 -4.06 -16.33 -12.75
C ALA A 131 -3.40 -17.28 -13.78
N GLY A 132 -2.65 -18.29 -13.33
CA GLY A 132 -1.98 -19.30 -14.14
C GLY A 132 -0.58 -18.92 -14.64
N VAL A 133 0.03 -17.86 -14.09
CA VAL A 133 1.42 -17.50 -14.43
C VAL A 133 2.39 -18.50 -13.77
N LYS A 134 3.22 -19.14 -14.59
CA LYS A 134 4.19 -20.16 -14.15
C LYS A 134 5.55 -19.53 -13.82
N GLY A 135 6.35 -20.21 -12.99
CA GLY A 135 7.73 -19.81 -12.69
C GLY A 135 7.91 -18.81 -11.54
N LEU A 136 6.83 -18.44 -10.83
CA LEU A 136 6.87 -17.46 -9.74
C LEU A 136 7.40 -18.02 -8.41
N ASN A 137 7.46 -19.34 -8.25
CA ASN A 137 7.82 -19.99 -6.99
C ASN A 137 9.21 -19.61 -6.46
N ILE A 138 10.17 -19.32 -7.36
CA ILE A 138 11.53 -18.91 -6.96
C ILE A 138 11.48 -17.51 -6.35
N PHE A 139 10.72 -16.60 -6.97
CA PHE A 139 10.52 -15.25 -6.47
C PHE A 139 9.77 -15.25 -5.15
N GLU A 140 8.70 -16.04 -5.03
CA GLU A 140 7.93 -16.16 -3.78
C GLU A 140 8.83 -16.62 -2.62
N LYS A 141 9.65 -17.65 -2.85
CA LYS A 141 10.62 -18.13 -1.84
C LYS A 141 11.66 -17.09 -1.47
N ALA A 142 12.18 -16.35 -2.45
CA ALA A 142 13.17 -15.30 -2.20
C ALA A 142 12.58 -14.16 -1.34
N VAL A 143 11.34 -13.74 -1.65
CA VAL A 143 10.64 -12.69 -0.90
C VAL A 143 10.29 -13.17 0.51
N LYS A 144 9.77 -14.40 0.67
CA LYS A 144 9.51 -15.00 2.00
C LYS A 144 10.78 -15.10 2.84
N LYS A 145 11.88 -15.55 2.25
CA LYS A 145 13.19 -15.60 2.91
C LYS A 145 13.62 -14.21 3.39
N LYS A 146 13.49 -13.18 2.54
CA LYS A 146 13.82 -11.82 2.96
C LYS A 146 12.90 -11.29 4.05
N MET A 147 11.61 -11.58 4.00
CA MET A 147 10.69 -11.17 5.06
C MET A 147 11.03 -11.85 6.39
N GLY A 148 11.44 -13.12 6.36
CA GLY A 148 11.90 -13.89 7.53
C GLY A 148 13.20 -13.38 8.17
N GLU A 149 14.00 -12.56 7.48
CA GLU A 149 15.15 -11.87 8.09
C GLU A 149 14.72 -10.72 9.03
N TYR A 150 13.46 -10.28 8.93
CA TYR A 150 12.93 -9.12 9.66
C TYR A 150 11.79 -9.48 10.64
N VAL A 151 11.11 -10.62 10.44
CA VAL A 151 9.96 -11.07 11.24
C VAL A 151 10.09 -12.58 11.48
N ASP A 152 9.85 -13.05 12.72
CA ASP A 152 9.86 -14.47 13.04
C ASP A 152 8.83 -15.25 12.21
N GLU A 153 9.21 -16.44 11.71
CA GLU A 153 8.43 -17.24 10.74
C GLU A 153 7.01 -17.62 11.21
N GLY A 154 6.73 -17.52 12.52
CA GLY A 154 5.41 -17.78 13.10
C GLY A 154 4.31 -16.81 12.68
N GLU A 155 4.66 -15.60 12.23
CA GLU A 155 3.73 -14.53 11.82
C GLU A 155 3.47 -14.49 10.29
N LEU A 156 4.12 -15.37 9.51
CA LEU A 156 4.09 -15.40 8.03
C LEU A 156 2.97 -16.29 7.41
N LYS A 157 1.93 -16.63 8.18
CA LYS A 157 0.85 -17.53 7.75
C LYS A 157 -0.43 -16.82 7.31
#